data_AF-A0A6M1UF90-F1
#
_entry.id   AF-A0A6M1UF90-F1
#
_cell.length_a   1.000
_cell.length_b   1.000
_cell.length_c   1.000
_cell.angle_alpha   90.00
_cell.angle_beta   90.00
_cell.angle_gamma   90.00
#
_symmetry.space_group_name_H-M   'P 1'
#
loop_
_entity.id
_entity.type
_entity.pdbx_description
1 polymer ?
#
loop_
_entity_poly.entity_id
_entity_poly.type
_entity_poly.pdbx_seq_one_letter_code
_entity_poly.pdbx_strand_id
1 'polypeptide(L)'
;MRKKSTILQLMLCTLMLAAPGWKAEAAADNAGEYQFSYRVEPGWKQNILITSDIVTITNPQPDEIAGKGMYPIESYLQGRGTPAWDQAAITRFAFSKQGFLLQLYNLTMPLPPVYQEGYRPEEMEKAIARTEPNSPQWRELQAVKANKQLQARIQALIDAGYVKPEEIDDGWATRAFVARVLYRMFHEALPYQGSISILDTPDAAVRWAVEKGLPGFEPDAAGRVYASALLSSPAGPHDTVDGKTFQALYDTIRYLFPSKRTETGWAYYALSFRQPPACSDCALLVNGKAIEAFLHDHPGAAQDPRFQTGWQATKAKLAAALAAELPKLLAERREDLKKPLLRDWQRDVLLHPDFQPAIADYRRTRSDAALTAVYQAIRQHYRLTVRQDSPLVVKSVLENSPQR
;
A
#
# COMPACT_ATOMS: atom_id res chain seq x y z
N MET A 1 -51.88 0.35 -25.83
CA MET A 1 -51.30 1.61 -25.31
C MET A 1 -50.51 1.33 -24.04
N ARG A 2 -49.18 1.28 -24.13
CA ARG A 2 -48.26 1.49 -22.99
C ARG A 2 -46.94 1.96 -23.61
N LYS A 3 -46.67 3.26 -23.46
CA LYS A 3 -45.48 3.95 -23.96
C LYS A 3 -44.37 3.83 -22.89
N LYS A 4 -43.18 3.48 -23.38
CA LYS A 4 -41.84 3.95 -22.97
C LYS A 4 -41.48 3.90 -21.48
N SER A 5 -40.64 2.93 -21.11
CA SER A 5 -39.63 3.09 -20.04
C SER A 5 -38.37 2.36 -20.48
N THR A 6 -37.54 3.06 -21.25
CA THR A 6 -36.20 2.60 -21.65
C THR A 6 -35.29 3.80 -21.86
N ILE A 7 -35.19 4.69 -20.86
CA ILE A 7 -34.15 5.73 -20.79
C ILE A 7 -33.82 5.96 -19.31
N LEU A 8 -33.12 5.01 -18.70
CA LEU A 8 -32.49 5.22 -17.38
C LEU A 8 -31.23 4.35 -17.24
N GLN A 9 -30.35 4.43 -18.24
CA GLN A 9 -29.02 3.79 -18.17
C GLN A 9 -27.95 4.52 -19.00
N LEU A 10 -28.24 5.75 -19.49
CA LEU A 10 -27.34 6.47 -20.40
C LEU A 10 -26.95 7.90 -19.96
N MET A 11 -27.07 8.23 -18.67
CA MET A 11 -26.58 9.50 -18.11
C MET A 11 -25.78 9.29 -16.83
N LEU A 12 -24.65 8.58 -16.94
CA LEU A 12 -23.60 8.59 -15.90
C LEU A 12 -22.18 8.87 -16.45
N CYS A 13 -22.04 9.19 -17.75
CA CYS A 13 -20.73 9.40 -18.40
C CYS A 13 -20.44 10.84 -18.85
N THR A 14 -21.28 11.82 -18.53
CA THR A 14 -21.10 13.20 -19.01
C THR A 14 -21.29 14.20 -17.88
N LEU A 15 -20.29 14.30 -17.00
CA LEU A 15 -20.02 15.48 -16.16
C LEU A 15 -18.63 15.35 -15.52
N MET A 16 -17.61 15.15 -16.35
CA MET A 16 -16.23 15.55 -16.00
C MET A 16 -16.07 17.00 -16.46
N LEU A 17 -16.63 17.93 -15.68
CA LEU A 17 -16.32 19.35 -15.85
C LEU A 17 -14.85 19.55 -15.48
N ALA A 18 -14.12 20.14 -16.43
CA ALA A 18 -12.70 20.36 -16.41
C ALA A 18 -12.23 21.08 -15.13
N ALA A 19 -11.62 20.31 -14.22
CA ALA A 19 -10.59 20.88 -13.37
C ALA A 19 -9.41 21.31 -14.28
N PRO A 20 -8.64 22.35 -13.94
CA PRO A 20 -7.44 22.72 -14.67
C PRO A 20 -6.44 21.56 -14.57
N GLY A 21 -6.51 20.66 -15.55
CA GLY A 21 -5.55 19.58 -15.72
C GLY A 21 -4.18 20.16 -15.97
N TRP A 22 -3.16 19.40 -15.58
CA TRP A 22 -1.81 19.71 -16.00
C TRP A 22 -1.76 19.90 -17.51
N LYS A 23 -1.06 20.97 -17.92
CA LYS A 23 -0.86 21.31 -19.33
C LYS A 23 -0.29 20.09 -20.04
N ALA A 24 -0.89 19.72 -21.17
CA ALA A 24 -0.26 18.81 -22.10
C ALA A 24 1.11 19.42 -22.48
N GLU A 25 2.20 18.74 -22.14
CA GLU A 25 3.48 19.06 -22.73
C GLU A 25 3.45 18.52 -24.17
N ALA A 26 3.23 19.44 -25.11
CA ALA A 26 3.37 19.14 -26.52
C ALA A 26 4.86 18.90 -26.80
N ALA A 27 5.26 17.64 -26.91
CA ALA A 27 6.47 17.29 -27.60
C ALA A 27 6.20 17.41 -29.10
N ALA A 28 6.37 18.61 -29.67
CA ALA A 28 6.35 18.79 -31.12
C ALA A 28 7.66 18.24 -31.72
N ASP A 29 7.80 16.91 -31.76
CA ASP A 29 8.70 16.28 -32.73
C ASP A 29 7.94 16.18 -34.05
N ASN A 30 8.13 17.20 -34.89
CA ASN A 30 7.47 17.35 -36.18
C ASN A 30 8.02 16.33 -37.19
N ALA A 31 7.58 15.08 -37.10
CA ALA A 31 7.74 14.11 -38.18
C ALA A 31 6.48 14.10 -39.06
N GLY A 32 6.14 15.24 -39.67
CA GLY A 32 5.28 15.43 -40.85
C GLY A 32 3.81 14.95 -40.84
N GLU A 33 3.41 13.99 -40.01
CA GLU A 33 2.12 13.28 -40.09
C GLU A 33 1.59 12.83 -38.71
N TYR A 34 2.48 12.59 -37.75
CA TYR A 34 2.14 12.18 -36.39
C TYR A 34 2.64 13.21 -35.36
N GLN A 35 1.71 13.87 -34.68
CA GLN A 35 2.00 14.74 -33.54
C GLN A 35 1.72 13.98 -32.25
N PHE A 36 2.78 13.53 -31.57
CA PHE A 36 2.64 12.82 -30.31
C PHE A 36 2.60 13.78 -29.12
N SER A 37 1.76 13.49 -28.13
CA SER A 37 1.71 14.19 -26.86
C SER A 37 1.21 13.26 -25.77
N TYR A 38 1.17 13.73 -24.53
CA TYR A 38 0.57 12.97 -23.43
C TYR A 38 -0.26 13.87 -22.52
N ARG A 39 -1.30 13.29 -21.91
CA ARG A 39 -2.13 13.94 -20.90
C ARG A 39 -2.31 13.02 -19.71
N VAL A 40 -1.89 13.49 -18.54
CA VAL A 40 -2.06 12.76 -17.29
C VAL A 40 -3.27 13.31 -16.55
N GLU A 41 -4.35 12.53 -16.46
CA GLU A 41 -5.61 12.93 -15.83
C GLU A 41 -5.41 13.25 -14.34
N PRO A 42 -5.98 14.32 -13.77
CA PRO A 42 -5.72 14.78 -12.39
C PRO A 42 -5.78 13.69 -11.29
N GLY A 43 -6.61 12.64 -11.47
CA GLY A 43 -6.70 11.51 -10.55
C GLY A 43 -5.55 10.49 -10.63
N TRP A 44 -4.60 10.64 -11.55
CA TRP A 44 -3.47 9.72 -11.72
C TRP A 44 -2.65 9.58 -10.44
N LYS A 45 -2.39 10.70 -9.75
CA LYS A 45 -1.68 10.77 -8.46
C LYS A 45 -2.38 9.96 -7.37
N GLN A 46 -3.70 9.91 -7.44
CA GLN A 46 -4.56 9.23 -6.47
C GLN A 46 -4.63 7.72 -6.76
N ASN A 47 -4.50 7.32 -8.02
CA ASN A 47 -4.67 5.94 -8.50
C ASN A 47 -3.40 5.10 -8.59
N ILE A 48 -2.21 5.70 -8.43
CA ILE A 48 -0.97 4.90 -8.36
C ILE A 48 -0.97 4.12 -7.04
N LEU A 49 -1.31 2.84 -7.14
CA LEU A 49 -1.06 1.86 -6.10
C LEU A 49 0.43 1.53 -6.13
N ILE A 50 1.15 1.97 -5.10
CA ILE A 50 2.58 1.71 -4.98
C ILE A 50 2.77 0.28 -4.51
N THR A 51 2.95 -0.62 -5.47
CA THR A 51 3.19 -2.05 -5.25
C THR A 51 4.57 -2.45 -5.75
N SER A 52 5.05 -3.61 -5.31
CA SER A 52 6.32 -4.18 -5.74
C SER A 52 6.49 -4.35 -7.26
N ASP A 53 5.38 -4.40 -7.99
CA ASP A 53 5.38 -4.62 -9.44
C ASP A 53 5.72 -3.36 -10.23
N ILE A 54 5.45 -2.18 -9.68
CA ILE A 54 5.61 -0.92 -10.40
C ILE A 54 6.81 -0.09 -9.91
N VAL A 55 7.29 -0.31 -8.68
CA VAL A 55 8.42 0.43 -8.11
C VAL A 55 9.58 -0.46 -7.71
N THR A 56 10.77 0.12 -7.69
CA THR A 56 11.98 -0.48 -7.12
C THR A 56 12.61 0.48 -6.11
N ILE A 57 13.34 -0.05 -5.15
CA ILE A 57 14.06 0.73 -4.15
C ILE A 57 15.40 1.20 -4.74
N THR A 58 15.68 2.51 -4.64
CA THR A 58 16.92 3.12 -5.16
C THR A 58 17.97 3.40 -4.08
N ASN A 59 17.57 3.37 -2.81
CA ASN A 59 18.45 3.48 -1.67
C ASN A 59 18.33 2.21 -0.79
N PRO A 60 18.64 1.02 -1.34
CA PRO A 60 18.55 -0.20 -0.57
C PRO A 60 19.44 -0.11 0.67
N GLN A 61 19.23 -1.05 1.56
CA GLN A 61 20.09 -1.16 2.72
C GLN A 61 21.44 -1.72 2.32
N PRO A 62 22.55 -1.31 2.98
CA PRO A 62 23.86 -1.86 2.67
C PRO A 62 23.86 -3.39 2.76
N ASP A 63 24.51 -4.04 1.79
CA ASP A 63 24.52 -5.51 1.68
C ASP A 63 25.09 -6.21 2.92
N GLU A 64 25.99 -5.54 3.64
CA GLU A 64 26.55 -6.03 4.91
C GLU A 64 25.48 -6.23 5.98
N ILE A 65 24.43 -5.41 5.95
CA ILE A 65 23.31 -5.45 6.88
C ILE A 65 22.19 -6.33 6.30
N ALA A 66 21.86 -6.15 5.02
CA ALA A 66 20.79 -6.88 4.35
C ALA A 66 21.13 -8.38 4.17
N GLY A 67 22.30 -8.69 3.62
CA GLY A 67 22.70 -10.04 3.25
C GLY A 67 22.99 -10.97 4.44
N LYS A 68 23.52 -10.44 5.55
CA LYS A 68 23.80 -11.24 6.76
C LYS A 68 22.57 -11.44 7.65
N GLY A 69 21.63 -10.50 7.61
CA GLY A 69 20.47 -10.52 8.50
C GLY A 69 19.25 -11.23 7.93
N MET A 70 19.02 -11.20 6.62
CA MET A 70 17.83 -11.80 6.00
C MET A 70 17.78 -13.32 6.16
N TYR A 71 16.59 -13.86 6.39
CA TYR A 71 16.32 -15.29 6.36
C TYR A 71 14.94 -15.54 5.74
N PRO A 72 14.89 -15.85 4.43
CA PRO A 72 13.64 -16.05 3.73
C PRO A 72 12.80 -17.18 4.35
N ILE A 73 11.48 -17.08 4.21
CA ILE A 73 10.54 -18.12 4.64
C ILE A 73 10.89 -19.46 3.98
N GLU A 74 11.28 -19.42 2.71
CA GLU A 74 11.67 -20.58 1.92
C GLU A 74 12.88 -21.29 2.54
N SER A 75 13.86 -20.54 3.05
CA SER A 75 15.04 -21.11 3.72
C SER A 75 14.68 -21.80 5.03
N TYR A 76 13.71 -21.27 5.78
CA TYR A 76 13.17 -21.92 6.98
C TYR A 76 12.47 -23.23 6.63
N LEU A 77 11.56 -23.19 5.66
CA LEU A 77 10.75 -24.35 5.26
C LEU A 77 11.60 -25.46 4.65
N GLN A 78 12.55 -25.12 3.78
CA GLN A 78 13.52 -26.07 3.23
C GLN A 78 14.34 -26.74 4.34
N GLY A 79 14.79 -25.97 5.34
CA GLY A 79 15.52 -26.51 6.48
C GLY A 79 14.68 -27.47 7.35
N ARG A 80 13.35 -27.29 7.38
CA ARG A 80 12.40 -28.21 8.03
C ARG A 80 12.05 -29.46 7.20
N GLY A 81 12.62 -29.57 6.00
CA GLY A 81 12.29 -30.64 5.06
C GLY A 81 10.91 -30.48 4.41
N THR A 82 10.31 -29.28 4.48
CA THR A 82 9.06 -28.97 3.79
C THR A 82 9.36 -28.79 2.30
N PRO A 83 8.76 -29.60 1.41
CA PRO A 83 8.97 -29.44 -0.02
C PRO A 83 8.45 -28.10 -0.53
N ALA A 84 9.12 -27.51 -1.53
CA ALA A 84 8.72 -26.22 -2.12
C ALA A 84 7.32 -26.22 -2.77
N TRP A 85 6.77 -27.41 -3.06
CA TRP A 85 5.42 -27.58 -3.61
C TRP A 85 4.34 -27.75 -2.54
N ASP A 86 4.68 -27.87 -1.25
CA ASP A 86 3.71 -27.97 -0.16
C ASP A 86 3.13 -26.59 0.18
N GLN A 87 2.25 -26.11 -0.70
CA GLN A 87 1.64 -24.80 -0.59
C GLN A 87 0.83 -24.64 0.71
N ALA A 88 0.29 -25.73 1.26
CA ALA A 88 -0.48 -25.70 2.50
C ALA A 88 0.43 -25.41 3.70
N ALA A 89 1.59 -26.08 3.80
CA ALA A 89 2.58 -25.80 4.84
C ALA A 89 3.20 -24.40 4.69
N ILE A 90 3.51 -23.98 3.45
CA ILE A 90 4.02 -22.63 3.16
C ILE A 90 3.03 -21.58 3.62
N THR A 91 1.76 -21.72 3.22
CA THR A 91 0.67 -20.83 3.63
C THR A 91 0.56 -20.83 5.15
N ARG A 92 0.40 -22.00 5.78
CA ARG A 92 0.24 -22.08 7.24
C ARG A 92 1.34 -21.35 8.00
N PHE A 93 2.60 -21.52 7.59
CA PHE A 93 3.69 -20.81 8.24
C PHE A 93 3.67 -19.32 7.91
N ALA A 94 3.53 -18.91 6.65
CA ALA A 94 3.56 -17.51 6.23
C ALA A 94 2.55 -16.61 6.96
N PHE A 95 1.39 -17.18 7.34
CA PHE A 95 0.33 -16.46 8.07
C PHE A 95 0.26 -16.79 9.57
N SER A 96 1.17 -17.63 10.07
CA SER A 96 1.40 -17.78 11.51
C SER A 96 2.00 -16.51 12.11
N LYS A 97 1.95 -16.37 13.44
CA LYS A 97 2.64 -15.27 14.13
C LYS A 97 4.13 -15.24 13.80
N GLN A 98 4.80 -16.39 13.85
CA GLN A 98 6.23 -16.50 13.56
C GLN A 98 6.56 -16.15 12.11
N GLY A 99 5.75 -16.60 11.15
CA GLY A 99 5.95 -16.27 9.73
C GLY A 99 5.71 -14.78 9.45
N PHE A 100 4.67 -14.18 10.04
CA PHE A 100 4.44 -12.73 9.96
C PHE A 100 5.65 -11.95 10.50
N LEU A 101 6.15 -12.33 11.68
CA LEU A 101 7.31 -11.66 12.28
C LEU A 101 8.58 -11.84 11.46
N LEU A 102 8.84 -13.04 10.93
CA LEU A 102 10.00 -13.28 10.06
C LEU A 102 9.92 -12.41 8.79
N GLN A 103 8.75 -12.33 8.18
CA GLN A 103 8.54 -11.48 7.00
C GLN A 103 8.70 -10.00 7.34
N LEU A 104 8.14 -9.55 8.46
CA LEU A 104 8.28 -8.17 8.94
C LEU A 104 9.75 -7.82 9.21
N TYR A 105 10.48 -8.71 9.87
CA TYR A 105 11.92 -8.58 10.11
C TYR A 105 12.71 -8.48 8.79
N ASN A 106 12.38 -9.30 7.79
CA ASN A 106 13.01 -9.22 6.47
C ASN A 106 12.65 -7.91 5.72
N LEU A 107 11.51 -7.27 6.03
CA LEU A 107 11.05 -6.02 5.38
C LEU A 107 11.65 -4.76 6.01
N THR A 108 11.69 -4.67 7.34
CA THR A 108 12.07 -3.44 8.06
C THR A 108 13.57 -3.25 8.27
N MET A 109 14.34 -4.02 7.50
CA MET A 109 15.65 -4.53 7.83
C MET A 109 15.75 -5.44 9.03
N PRO A 110 16.62 -6.45 8.91
CA PRO A 110 17.00 -7.30 10.01
C PRO A 110 17.78 -6.46 11.02
N LEU A 111 17.15 -6.18 12.16
CA LEU A 111 17.92 -5.96 13.39
C LEU A 111 18.99 -7.07 13.48
N PRO A 112 20.21 -6.83 13.99
CA PRO A 112 21.20 -7.90 14.11
C PRO A 112 20.58 -9.14 14.80
N PRO A 113 20.65 -10.33 14.20
CA PRO A 113 20.01 -11.51 14.77
C PRO A 113 20.64 -11.84 16.13
N VAL A 114 19.81 -12.07 17.13
CA VAL A 114 20.23 -12.33 18.51
C VAL A 114 20.27 -13.82 18.76
N TYR A 115 21.43 -14.43 18.55
CA TYR A 115 21.60 -15.86 18.77
C TYR A 115 21.70 -16.20 20.26
N GLN A 116 21.07 -17.30 20.66
CA GLN A 116 21.21 -17.86 22.01
C GLN A 116 22.68 -18.17 22.33
N GLU A 117 23.02 -18.07 23.62
CA GLU A 117 24.37 -18.36 24.11
C GLU A 117 24.86 -19.75 23.64
N GLY A 118 26.13 -19.82 23.24
CA GLY A 118 26.75 -21.04 22.72
C GLY A 118 26.43 -21.37 21.26
N TYR A 119 25.42 -20.78 20.63
CA TYR A 119 25.20 -21.01 19.20
C TYR A 119 26.18 -20.19 18.34
N ARG A 120 26.78 -20.84 17.34
CA ARG A 120 27.70 -20.24 16.38
C ARG A 120 27.24 -20.60 14.96
N PRO A 121 26.70 -19.64 14.19
CA PRO A 121 26.20 -19.90 12.84
C PRO A 121 27.25 -20.55 11.93
N GLU A 122 28.50 -20.07 11.99
CA GLU A 122 29.59 -20.59 11.16
C GLU A 122 29.96 -22.04 11.48
N GLU A 123 29.89 -22.45 12.75
CA GLU A 123 30.16 -23.83 13.16
C GLU A 123 29.05 -24.77 12.69
N MET A 124 27.80 -24.32 12.75
CA MET A 124 26.65 -25.05 12.22
C MET A 124 26.78 -25.26 10.71
N GLU A 125 27.17 -24.23 9.94
CA GLU A 125 27.41 -24.38 8.49
C GLU A 125 28.53 -25.39 8.21
N LYS A 126 29.64 -25.33 8.97
CA LYS A 126 30.74 -26.31 8.85
C LYS A 126 30.28 -27.73 9.18
N ALA A 127 29.42 -27.91 10.18
CA ALA A 127 28.88 -29.22 10.54
C ALA A 127 27.97 -29.79 9.43
N ILE A 128 27.08 -28.97 8.86
CA ILE A 128 26.22 -29.35 7.74
C ILE A 128 27.07 -29.74 6.52
N ALA A 129 28.07 -28.93 6.17
CA ALA A 129 28.94 -29.18 5.01
C ALA A 129 29.77 -30.47 5.13
N ARG A 130 30.05 -30.93 6.35
CA ARG A 130 30.79 -32.17 6.63
C ARG A 130 29.88 -33.41 6.70
N THR A 131 28.57 -33.23 6.68
CA THR A 131 27.59 -34.32 6.81
C THR A 131 27.07 -34.71 5.44
N GLU A 132 26.87 -36.01 5.18
CA GLU A 132 26.34 -36.50 3.91
C GLU A 132 24.99 -35.85 3.58
N PRO A 133 24.84 -35.19 2.40
CA PRO A 133 23.60 -34.55 2.01
C PRO A 133 22.39 -35.49 2.07
N ASN A 134 21.25 -34.99 2.55
CA ASN A 134 19.98 -35.74 2.72
C ASN A 134 19.99 -36.91 3.74
N SER A 135 21.12 -37.20 4.39
CA SER A 135 21.16 -38.14 5.51
C SER A 135 20.25 -37.68 6.66
N PRO A 136 19.79 -38.58 7.56
CA PRO A 136 19.00 -38.21 8.73
C PRO A 136 19.67 -37.12 9.58
N GLN A 137 20.98 -37.25 9.82
CA GLN A 137 21.78 -36.26 10.56
C GLN A 137 21.84 -34.91 9.83
N TRP A 138 22.01 -34.91 8.51
CA TRP A 138 22.01 -33.66 7.72
C TRP A 138 20.67 -32.94 7.83
N ARG A 139 19.56 -33.68 7.74
CA ARG A 139 18.21 -33.12 7.89
C ARG A 139 17.96 -32.56 9.29
N GLU A 140 18.45 -33.24 10.32
CA GLU A 140 18.39 -32.74 11.69
C GLU A 140 19.17 -31.45 11.86
N LEU A 141 20.42 -31.39 11.39
CA LEU A 141 21.24 -30.18 11.44
C LEU A 141 20.60 -29.01 10.70
N GLN A 142 20.01 -29.25 9.52
CA GLN A 142 19.26 -28.24 8.78
C GLN A 142 18.03 -27.74 9.54
N ALA A 143 17.28 -28.62 10.19
CA ALA A 143 16.12 -28.25 11.00
C ALA A 143 16.52 -27.43 12.23
N VAL A 144 17.63 -27.82 12.90
CA VAL A 144 18.19 -27.07 14.03
C VAL A 144 18.64 -25.69 13.57
N LYS A 145 19.41 -25.60 12.48
CA LYS A 145 19.81 -24.33 11.86
C LYS A 145 18.58 -23.46 11.58
N ALA A 146 17.55 -24.01 10.95
CA ALA A 146 16.36 -23.26 10.59
C ALA A 146 15.63 -22.68 11.80
N ASN A 147 15.42 -23.51 12.83
CA ASN A 147 14.81 -23.05 14.08
C ASN A 147 15.68 -21.98 14.77
N LYS A 148 17.00 -22.16 14.87
CA LYS A 148 17.90 -21.19 15.50
C LYS A 148 17.95 -19.86 14.74
N GLN A 149 17.92 -19.91 13.41
CA GLN A 149 17.85 -18.72 12.57
C GLN A 149 16.51 -17.97 12.76
N LEU A 150 15.37 -18.67 12.76
CA LEU A 150 14.07 -18.06 13.03
C LEU A 150 14.03 -17.40 14.42
N GLN A 151 14.42 -18.13 15.46
CA GLN A 151 14.37 -17.66 16.84
C GLN A 151 15.27 -16.44 17.06
N ALA A 152 16.47 -16.40 16.47
CA ALA A 152 17.35 -15.25 16.60
C ALA A 152 16.76 -13.94 16.05
N ARG A 153 15.88 -14.04 15.05
CA ARG A 153 15.26 -12.90 14.38
C ARG A 153 14.02 -12.42 15.13
N ILE A 154 13.23 -13.37 15.62
CA ILE A 154 12.14 -13.07 16.56
C ILE A 154 12.71 -12.44 17.83
N GLN A 155 13.81 -12.97 18.37
CA GLN A 155 14.47 -12.40 19.56
C GLN A 155 14.92 -10.96 19.32
N ALA A 156 15.47 -10.65 18.15
CA ALA A 156 15.84 -9.28 17.82
C ALA A 156 14.62 -8.33 17.84
N LEU A 157 13.45 -8.77 17.36
CA LEU A 157 12.20 -7.99 17.46
C LEU A 157 11.70 -7.84 18.90
N ILE A 158 11.91 -8.85 19.75
CA ILE A 158 11.60 -8.80 21.19
C ILE A 158 12.50 -7.78 21.88
N ASP A 159 13.82 -7.84 21.65
CA ASP A 159 14.81 -6.94 22.27
C ASP A 159 14.59 -5.48 21.84
N ALA A 160 14.07 -5.26 20.63
CA ALA A 160 13.66 -3.94 20.16
C ALA A 160 12.29 -3.47 20.71
N GLY A 161 11.60 -4.30 21.51
CA GLY A 161 10.32 -3.98 22.13
C GLY A 161 9.10 -4.09 21.20
N TYR A 162 9.27 -4.60 19.98
CA TYR A 162 8.19 -4.66 18.98
C TYR A 162 7.20 -5.79 19.24
N VAL A 163 7.64 -6.85 19.93
CA VAL A 163 6.81 -8.00 20.30
C VAL A 163 7.14 -8.42 21.72
N LYS A 164 6.16 -8.88 22.52
CA LYS A 164 6.45 -9.48 23.82
C LYS A 164 6.67 -10.98 23.69
N PRO A 165 7.53 -11.59 24.53
CA PRO A 165 7.75 -13.04 24.52
C PRO A 165 6.45 -13.85 24.62
N GLU A 166 5.50 -13.44 25.48
CA GLU A 166 4.23 -14.12 25.69
C GLU A 166 3.26 -14.04 24.50
N GLU A 167 3.53 -13.19 23.51
CA GLU A 167 2.72 -13.07 22.30
C GLU A 167 3.10 -14.12 21.24
N ILE A 168 4.26 -14.78 21.40
CA ILE A 168 4.82 -15.75 20.44
C ILE A 168 4.33 -17.16 20.73
N ASP A 169 3.55 -17.71 19.80
CA ASP A 169 3.13 -19.11 19.78
C ASP A 169 3.04 -19.61 18.33
N ASP A 170 2.62 -20.87 18.14
CA ASP A 170 2.40 -21.49 16.83
C ASP A 170 1.02 -21.15 16.23
N GLY A 171 0.32 -20.17 16.80
CA GLY A 171 -0.97 -19.69 16.36
C GLY A 171 -0.90 -18.78 15.14
N TRP A 172 -2.08 -18.43 14.64
CA TRP A 172 -2.22 -17.51 13.51
C TRP A 172 -1.95 -16.05 13.90
N ALA A 173 -1.44 -15.27 12.94
CA ALA A 173 -1.34 -13.82 13.06
C ALA A 173 -2.72 -13.16 12.92
N THR A 174 -3.42 -12.97 14.03
CA THR A 174 -4.71 -12.27 14.06
C THR A 174 -4.56 -10.77 13.82
N ARG A 175 -5.66 -10.09 13.49
CA ARG A 175 -5.69 -8.61 13.37
C ARG A 175 -5.14 -7.92 14.61
N ALA A 176 -5.51 -8.38 15.81
CA ALA A 176 -5.01 -7.82 17.07
C ALA A 176 -3.48 -7.97 17.20
N PHE A 177 -2.96 -9.16 16.90
CA PHE A 177 -1.52 -9.42 16.96
C PHE A 177 -0.77 -8.52 15.97
N VAL A 178 -1.19 -8.53 14.70
CA VAL A 178 -0.59 -7.70 13.64
C VAL A 178 -0.62 -6.22 14.03
N ALA A 179 -1.76 -5.71 14.48
CA ALA A 179 -1.91 -4.31 14.86
C ALA A 179 -0.99 -3.93 16.02
N ARG A 180 -0.89 -4.75 17.07
CA ARG A 180 -0.04 -4.47 18.24
C ARG A 180 1.44 -4.38 17.88
N VAL A 181 1.92 -5.30 17.06
CA VAL A 181 3.31 -5.30 16.58
C VAL A 181 3.59 -4.03 15.78
N LEU A 182 2.74 -3.74 14.79
CA LEU A 182 2.92 -2.55 13.94
C LEU A 182 2.76 -1.24 14.72
N TYR A 183 1.86 -1.19 15.70
CA TYR A 183 1.66 -0.03 16.56
C TYR A 183 2.95 0.27 17.34
N ARG A 184 3.54 -0.71 18.01
CA ARG A 184 4.81 -0.50 18.74
C ARG A 184 5.94 -0.03 17.84
N MET A 185 5.98 -0.51 16.60
CA MET A 185 7.01 -0.10 15.63
C MET A 185 6.81 1.33 15.11
N PHE A 186 5.57 1.74 14.84
CA PHE A 186 5.32 2.88 13.96
C PHE A 186 4.43 3.98 14.54
N HIS A 187 3.79 3.79 15.71
CA HIS A 187 2.85 4.78 16.24
C HIS A 187 3.50 6.13 16.54
N GLU A 188 4.79 6.19 16.89
CA GLU A 188 5.48 7.47 17.10
C GLU A 188 5.58 8.28 15.81
N ALA A 189 5.87 7.62 14.69
CA ALA A 189 5.96 8.26 13.37
C ALA A 189 4.58 8.50 12.74
N LEU A 190 3.59 7.67 13.09
CA LEU A 190 2.21 7.71 12.60
C LEU A 190 1.25 7.73 13.80
N PRO A 191 1.11 8.88 14.50
CA PRO A 191 0.40 8.95 15.78
C PRO A 191 -1.09 8.61 15.66
N TYR A 192 -1.61 7.86 16.62
CA TYR A 192 -3.05 7.62 16.76
C TYR A 192 -3.75 8.88 17.26
N GLN A 193 -4.78 9.34 16.55
CA GLN A 193 -5.51 10.56 16.89
C GLN A 193 -6.82 10.32 17.65
N GLY A 194 -7.27 9.06 17.78
CA GLY A 194 -8.50 8.77 18.49
C GLY A 194 -9.78 9.15 17.74
N SER A 195 -9.66 9.46 16.45
CA SER A 195 -10.76 10.02 15.63
C SER A 195 -11.87 9.02 15.30
N ILE A 196 -11.57 7.71 15.40
CA ILE A 196 -12.49 6.65 15.03
C ILE A 196 -12.93 5.86 16.27
N SER A 197 -14.26 5.79 16.45
CA SER A 197 -14.88 4.84 17.37
C SER A 197 -15.09 3.49 16.68
N ILE A 198 -14.47 2.44 17.22
CA ILE A 198 -14.67 1.03 16.82
C ILE A 198 -15.43 0.33 17.94
N LEU A 199 -16.51 -0.37 17.59
CA LEU A 199 -17.48 -0.84 18.58
C LEU A 199 -17.05 -2.09 19.34
N ASP A 200 -16.25 -2.96 18.73
CA ASP A 200 -15.97 -4.31 19.22
C ASP A 200 -14.59 -4.49 19.86
N THR A 201 -13.80 -3.42 19.98
CA THR A 201 -12.49 -3.49 20.65
C THR A 201 -12.06 -2.16 21.30
N PRO A 202 -11.55 -2.21 22.55
CA PRO A 202 -10.89 -1.07 23.19
C PRO A 202 -9.40 -0.96 22.84
N ASP A 203 -8.84 -1.93 22.10
CA ASP A 203 -7.40 -1.99 21.81
C ASP A 203 -6.95 -0.81 20.92
N ALA A 204 -6.14 0.08 21.49
CA ALA A 204 -5.64 1.27 20.80
C ALA A 204 -4.84 0.93 19.53
N ALA A 205 -4.12 -0.20 19.52
CA ALA A 205 -3.36 -0.62 18.35
C ALA A 205 -4.29 -0.99 17.19
N VAL A 206 -5.38 -1.71 17.48
CA VAL A 206 -6.38 -2.07 16.46
C VAL A 206 -7.09 -0.83 15.95
N ARG A 207 -7.49 0.08 16.83
CA ARG A 207 -8.13 1.34 16.43
C ARG A 207 -7.20 2.22 15.60
N TRP A 208 -5.92 2.27 15.94
CA TRP A 208 -4.88 2.92 15.15
C TRP A 208 -4.76 2.31 13.75
N ALA A 209 -4.73 0.98 13.63
CA ALA A 209 -4.65 0.30 12.33
C ALA A 209 -5.87 0.66 11.44
N VAL A 210 -7.06 0.73 12.04
CA VAL A 210 -8.28 1.18 11.34
C VAL A 210 -8.17 2.65 10.91
N GLU A 211 -7.69 3.51 11.80
CA GLU A 211 -7.50 4.95 11.56
C GLU A 211 -6.48 5.22 10.46
N LYS A 212 -5.38 4.46 10.43
CA LYS A 212 -4.39 4.55 9.35
C LYS A 212 -4.83 3.81 8.09
N GLY A 213 -6.01 3.16 8.13
CA GLY A 213 -6.58 2.37 7.04
C GLY A 213 -5.59 1.37 6.49
N LEU A 214 -4.98 0.60 7.41
CA LEU A 214 -4.12 -0.51 7.02
C LEU A 214 -4.95 -1.58 6.29
N PRO A 215 -4.42 -2.20 5.22
CA PRO A 215 -5.11 -3.27 4.51
C PRO A 215 -5.57 -4.38 5.46
N GLY A 216 -6.84 -4.79 5.35
CA GLY A 216 -7.43 -5.86 6.15
C GLY A 216 -7.99 -5.41 7.51
N PHE A 217 -7.98 -4.11 7.80
CA PHE A 217 -8.54 -3.50 9.01
C PHE A 217 -9.80 -2.66 8.71
N GLU A 218 -10.44 -2.83 7.56
CA GLU A 218 -11.70 -2.17 7.28
C GLU A 218 -12.80 -2.68 8.22
N PRO A 219 -13.50 -1.78 8.96
CA PRO A 219 -14.68 -2.17 9.72
C PRO A 219 -15.82 -2.58 8.78
N ASP A 220 -16.68 -3.47 9.25
CA ASP A 220 -17.94 -3.77 8.56
C ASP A 220 -18.96 -2.61 8.67
N ALA A 221 -20.14 -2.81 8.08
CA ALA A 221 -21.23 -1.81 8.13
C ALA A 221 -21.73 -1.53 9.56
N ALA A 222 -21.46 -2.42 10.52
CA ALA A 222 -21.78 -2.23 11.93
C ALA A 222 -20.62 -1.58 12.70
N GLY A 223 -19.51 -1.20 12.05
CA GLY A 223 -18.35 -0.59 12.70
C GLY A 223 -17.50 -1.57 13.51
N ARG A 224 -17.54 -2.87 13.18
CA ARG A 224 -16.76 -3.93 13.83
C ARG A 224 -15.57 -4.35 13.00
N VAL A 225 -14.43 -4.63 13.65
CA VAL A 225 -13.17 -5.02 13.00
C VAL A 225 -12.77 -6.47 13.25
N TYR A 226 -13.42 -7.16 14.19
CA TYR A 226 -13.18 -8.57 14.55
C TYR A 226 -11.70 -8.83 14.85
N ALA A 227 -11.20 -8.24 15.93
CA ALA A 227 -9.78 -8.23 16.27
C ALA A 227 -9.14 -9.63 16.44
N SER A 228 -9.93 -10.64 16.79
CA SER A 228 -9.48 -12.04 16.92
C SER A 228 -9.45 -12.81 15.61
N ALA A 229 -10.02 -12.28 14.52
CA ALA A 229 -10.03 -12.90 13.21
C ALA A 229 -8.67 -12.77 12.50
N LEU A 230 -8.49 -13.55 11.43
CA LEU A 230 -7.33 -13.44 10.56
C LEU A 230 -7.38 -12.12 9.77
N LEU A 231 -6.22 -11.65 9.34
CA LEU A 231 -6.14 -10.50 8.46
C LEU A 231 -6.63 -10.90 7.05
N SER A 232 -7.73 -10.28 6.61
CA SER A 232 -8.37 -10.58 5.33
C SER A 232 -9.08 -9.36 4.73
N SER A 233 -9.25 -9.37 3.42
CA SER A 233 -10.22 -8.57 2.68
C SER A 233 -11.24 -9.54 2.04
N PRO A 234 -12.56 -9.40 2.28
CA PRO A 234 -13.30 -8.22 2.78
C PRO A 234 -13.41 -8.14 4.32
N ALA A 235 -14.05 -7.07 4.82
CA ALA A 235 -14.39 -6.90 6.23
C ALA A 235 -15.26 -8.07 6.76
N GLY A 236 -15.10 -8.41 8.05
CA GLY A 236 -15.85 -9.49 8.69
C GLY A 236 -14.99 -10.46 9.51
N PRO A 237 -15.62 -11.43 10.21
CA PRO A 237 -14.95 -12.45 11.01
C PRO A 237 -14.47 -13.62 10.14
N HIS A 238 -13.58 -13.36 9.19
CA HIS A 238 -13.07 -14.40 8.31
C HIS A 238 -12.02 -15.24 9.03
N ASP A 239 -12.11 -16.55 8.84
CA ASP A 239 -11.19 -17.57 9.32
C ASP A 239 -10.25 -18.10 8.22
N THR A 240 -10.41 -17.59 7.00
CA THR A 240 -9.57 -17.93 5.87
C THR A 240 -8.44 -16.92 5.71
N VAL A 241 -7.30 -17.46 5.30
CA VAL A 241 -6.09 -16.70 5.00
C VAL A 241 -6.25 -15.99 3.66
N ASP A 242 -5.88 -14.70 3.61
CA ASP A 242 -5.83 -13.92 2.37
C ASP A 242 -4.42 -13.36 2.11
N GLY A 243 -3.67 -14.05 1.24
CA GLY A 243 -2.32 -13.65 0.87
C GLY A 243 -2.23 -12.28 0.20
N LYS A 244 -3.27 -11.83 -0.51
CA LYS A 244 -3.25 -10.52 -1.17
C LYS A 244 -3.31 -9.40 -0.15
N THR A 245 -4.09 -9.56 0.91
CA THR A 245 -4.18 -8.56 1.99
C THR A 245 -2.86 -8.45 2.74
N PHE A 246 -2.19 -9.57 3.05
CA PHE A 246 -0.85 -9.52 3.65
C PHE A 246 0.18 -8.85 2.73
N GLN A 247 0.18 -9.19 1.43
CA GLN A 247 1.08 -8.52 0.48
C GLN A 247 0.83 -7.01 0.43
N ALA A 248 -0.43 -6.58 0.36
CA ALA A 248 -0.80 -5.17 0.37
C ALA A 248 -0.36 -4.47 1.67
N LEU A 249 -0.50 -5.14 2.82
CA LEU A 249 0.00 -4.62 4.10
C LEU A 249 1.53 -4.46 4.07
N TYR A 250 2.27 -5.46 3.60
CA TYR A 250 3.72 -5.40 3.51
C TYR A 250 4.21 -4.35 2.53
N ASP A 251 3.57 -4.18 1.38
CA ASP A 251 3.87 -3.11 0.43
C ASP A 251 3.60 -1.73 1.05
N THR A 252 2.48 -1.59 1.77
CA THR A 252 2.15 -0.36 2.50
C THR A 252 3.25 -0.01 3.51
N ILE A 253 3.68 -0.98 4.32
CA ILE A 253 4.77 -0.78 5.29
C ILE A 253 6.06 -0.43 4.56
N ARG A 254 6.46 -1.25 3.58
CA ARG A 254 7.75 -1.11 2.90
C ARG A 254 7.91 0.21 2.16
N TYR A 255 6.84 0.72 1.55
CA TYR A 255 6.93 1.88 0.66
C TYR A 255 6.45 3.18 1.29
N LEU A 256 5.52 3.09 2.24
CA LEU A 256 4.87 4.27 2.82
C LEU A 256 5.17 4.49 4.28
N PHE A 257 5.69 3.50 5.01
CA PHE A 257 6.11 3.67 6.40
C PHE A 257 7.61 3.94 6.45
N PRO A 258 8.13 4.55 7.53
CA PRO A 258 9.57 4.70 7.71
C PRO A 258 10.15 3.33 8.11
N SER A 259 10.28 2.43 7.15
CA SER A 259 10.65 1.02 7.36
C SER A 259 12.13 0.74 7.04
N LYS A 260 12.96 1.78 6.92
CA LYS A 260 14.41 1.67 6.70
C LYS A 260 15.13 2.08 7.99
N ARG A 261 15.75 1.15 8.72
CA ARG A 261 16.56 1.50 9.90
C ARG A 261 17.86 2.21 9.49
N THR A 262 18.20 3.28 10.20
CA THR A 262 19.46 4.04 10.11
C THR A 262 20.06 4.19 11.51
N GLU A 263 21.29 4.70 11.61
CA GLU A 263 21.94 5.01 12.90
C GLU A 263 21.12 5.99 13.76
N THR A 264 20.44 6.93 13.09
CA THR A 264 19.67 8.01 13.73
C THR A 264 18.19 7.68 13.95
N GLY A 265 17.72 6.52 13.48
CA GLY A 265 16.33 6.10 13.68
C GLY A 265 15.71 5.41 12.48
N TRP A 266 14.45 5.75 12.20
CA TRP A 266 13.70 5.21 11.07
C TRP A 266 13.70 6.21 9.91
N ALA A 267 13.91 5.70 8.71
CA ALA A 267 13.89 6.44 7.46
C ALA A 267 12.97 5.76 6.44
N TYR A 268 12.67 6.47 5.36
CA TYR A 268 11.91 5.92 4.24
C TYR A 268 12.84 5.35 3.16
N TYR A 269 12.37 4.30 2.48
CA TYR A 269 12.96 3.92 1.21
C TYR A 269 12.61 4.97 0.12
N ALA A 270 13.62 5.32 -0.67
CA ALA A 270 13.49 6.05 -1.92
C ALA A 270 13.15 5.05 -3.04
N LEU A 271 12.26 5.46 -3.93
CA LEU A 271 11.69 4.59 -4.95
C LEU A 271 11.88 5.21 -6.33
N SER A 272 12.01 4.36 -7.33
CA SER A 272 11.86 4.71 -8.74
C SER A 272 10.85 3.76 -9.38
N PHE A 273 10.26 4.18 -10.50
CA PHE A 273 9.46 3.26 -11.31
C PHE A 273 10.35 2.19 -11.92
N ARG A 274 10.00 0.91 -11.73
CA ARG A 274 10.60 -0.21 -12.47
C ARG A 274 10.08 -0.24 -13.91
N GLN A 275 8.82 0.12 -14.06
CA GLN A 275 8.11 0.25 -15.33
C GLN A 275 7.15 1.43 -15.22
N PRO A 276 6.78 2.08 -16.34
CA PRO A 276 5.74 3.10 -16.33
C PRO A 276 4.47 2.53 -15.64
N PRO A 277 3.76 3.31 -14.81
CA PRO A 277 2.54 2.84 -14.16
C PRO A 277 1.54 2.32 -15.19
N ALA A 278 0.74 1.34 -14.79
CA ALA A 278 -0.25 0.70 -15.66
C ALA A 278 -1.11 1.76 -16.39
N CYS A 279 -1.39 1.52 -17.67
CA CYS A 279 -2.07 2.46 -18.58
C CYS A 279 -1.23 3.66 -19.06
N SER A 280 0.12 3.59 -19.08
CA SER A 280 0.94 4.67 -19.66
C SER A 280 0.51 5.02 -21.09
N ASP A 281 0.14 4.01 -21.90
CA ASP A 281 -0.32 4.20 -23.28
C ASP A 281 -1.69 4.88 -23.36
N CYS A 282 -2.50 4.81 -22.30
CA CYS A 282 -3.80 5.49 -22.20
C CYS A 282 -3.65 7.00 -22.01
N ALA A 283 -2.50 7.44 -21.51
CA ALA A 283 -2.16 8.86 -21.40
C ALA A 283 -1.57 9.42 -22.70
N LEU A 284 -1.22 8.58 -23.67
CA LEU A 284 -0.58 9.00 -24.91
C LEU A 284 -1.60 9.37 -25.99
N LEU A 285 -1.28 10.43 -26.73
CA LEU A 285 -2.11 10.97 -27.78
C LEU A 285 -1.32 11.10 -29.08
N VAL A 286 -1.98 10.87 -30.22
CA VAL A 286 -1.47 11.13 -31.57
C VAL A 286 -2.48 12.00 -32.29
N ASN A 287 -2.05 13.16 -32.78
CA ASN A 287 -2.91 14.16 -33.40
C ASN A 287 -4.12 14.52 -32.51
N GLY A 288 -3.91 14.56 -31.19
CA GLY A 288 -4.93 14.85 -30.18
C GLY A 288 -5.90 13.70 -29.85
N LYS A 289 -5.80 12.53 -30.50
CA LYS A 289 -6.60 11.33 -30.21
C LYS A 289 -5.81 10.32 -29.39
N ALA A 290 -6.49 9.54 -28.55
CA ALA A 290 -5.87 8.39 -27.88
C ALA A 290 -5.26 7.42 -28.90
N ILE A 291 -4.11 6.80 -28.57
CA ILE A 291 -3.39 5.89 -29.48
C ILE A 291 -4.30 4.80 -30.05
N GLU A 292 -5.11 4.15 -29.20
CA GLU A 292 -6.00 3.06 -29.63
C GLU A 292 -7.02 3.54 -30.68
N ALA A 293 -7.62 4.72 -30.46
CA ALA A 293 -8.56 5.31 -31.40
C ALA A 293 -7.86 5.71 -32.72
N PHE A 294 -6.64 6.25 -32.64
CA PHE A 294 -5.87 6.60 -33.82
C PHE A 294 -5.50 5.37 -34.66
N LEU A 295 -5.03 4.30 -34.01
CA LEU A 295 -4.67 3.03 -34.66
C LEU A 295 -5.88 2.30 -35.25
N HIS A 296 -7.04 2.42 -34.62
CA HIS A 296 -8.29 1.93 -35.20
C HIS A 296 -8.63 2.65 -36.51
N ASP A 297 -8.50 3.99 -36.54
CA ASP A 297 -8.74 4.80 -37.73
C ASP A 297 -7.63 4.62 -38.80
N HIS A 298 -6.42 4.24 -38.39
CA HIS A 298 -5.22 4.11 -39.24
C HIS A 298 -4.46 2.81 -38.93
N PRO A 299 -4.98 1.63 -39.32
CA PRO A 299 -4.43 0.34 -38.92
C PRO A 299 -2.98 0.08 -39.42
N GLY A 300 -2.56 0.78 -40.47
CA GLY A 300 -1.19 0.74 -41.01
C GLY A 300 -0.15 1.58 -40.25
N ALA A 301 -0.59 2.48 -39.36
CA ALA A 301 0.31 3.38 -38.65
C ALA A 301 1.23 2.63 -37.67
N ALA A 302 0.76 1.52 -37.09
CA ALA A 302 1.56 0.72 -36.16
C ALA A 302 2.80 0.10 -36.82
N GLN A 303 2.81 -0.10 -38.14
CA GLN A 303 3.96 -0.63 -38.86
C GLN A 303 4.88 0.48 -39.41
N ASP A 304 4.48 1.74 -39.33
CA ASP A 304 5.30 2.88 -39.76
C ASP A 304 6.45 3.12 -38.75
N PRO A 305 7.73 3.04 -39.17
CA PRO A 305 8.86 3.30 -38.30
C PRO A 305 8.83 4.69 -37.64
N ARG A 306 8.26 5.69 -38.31
CA ARG A 306 8.13 7.06 -37.79
C ARG A 306 7.13 7.11 -36.64
N PHE A 307 6.00 6.40 -36.77
CA PHE A 307 5.01 6.27 -35.71
C PHE A 307 5.62 5.57 -34.49
N GLN A 308 6.30 4.44 -34.69
CA GLN A 308 6.94 3.71 -33.60
C GLN A 308 7.98 4.55 -32.87
N THR A 309 8.82 5.28 -33.62
CA THR A 309 9.84 6.17 -33.04
C THR A 309 9.20 7.27 -32.18
N GLY A 310 8.19 7.97 -32.71
CA GLY A 310 7.49 9.04 -31.99
C GLY A 310 6.70 8.52 -30.78
N TRP A 311 6.08 7.35 -30.90
CA TRP A 311 5.39 6.68 -29.80
C TRP A 311 6.36 6.34 -28.66
N GLN A 312 7.47 5.66 -28.95
CA GLN A 312 8.46 5.29 -27.94
C GLN A 312 9.13 6.51 -27.30
N ALA A 313 9.46 7.53 -28.09
CA ALA A 313 10.03 8.78 -27.57
C ALA A 313 9.05 9.49 -26.61
N THR A 314 7.77 9.52 -26.94
CA THR A 314 6.74 10.16 -26.09
C THR A 314 6.46 9.32 -24.84
N LYS A 315 6.47 8.00 -24.95
CA LYS A 315 6.38 7.08 -23.81
C LYS A 315 7.55 7.29 -22.85
N ALA A 316 8.77 7.46 -23.36
CA ALA A 316 9.94 7.77 -22.55
C ALA A 316 9.84 9.16 -21.88
N LYS A 317 9.35 10.19 -22.58
CA LYS A 317 9.10 11.53 -22.01
C LYS A 317 8.08 11.48 -20.88
N LEU A 318 6.94 10.80 -21.08
CA LEU A 318 5.93 10.59 -20.03
C LEU A 318 6.54 9.84 -18.83
N ALA A 319 7.29 8.75 -19.07
CA ALA A 319 7.92 7.99 -18.00
C ALA A 319 8.90 8.85 -17.18
N ALA A 320 9.70 9.69 -17.84
CA ALA A 320 10.60 10.63 -17.16
C ALA A 320 9.84 11.69 -16.34
N ALA A 321 8.77 12.26 -16.89
CA ALA A 321 7.92 13.22 -16.18
C ALA A 321 7.26 12.59 -14.93
N LEU A 322 6.73 11.37 -15.05
CA LEU A 322 6.16 10.64 -13.93
C LEU A 322 7.23 10.30 -12.88
N ALA A 323 8.42 9.85 -13.32
CA ALA A 323 9.52 9.52 -12.43
C ALA A 323 10.00 10.75 -11.63
N ALA A 324 10.03 11.93 -12.24
CA ALA A 324 10.37 13.18 -11.56
C ALA A 324 9.33 13.57 -10.48
N GLU A 325 8.06 13.23 -10.67
CA GLU A 325 6.99 13.51 -9.71
C GLU A 325 6.87 12.49 -8.57
N LEU A 326 7.35 11.26 -8.76
CA LEU A 326 7.20 10.17 -7.79
C LEU A 326 7.72 10.54 -6.37
N PRO A 327 8.89 11.17 -6.18
CA PRO A 327 9.35 11.56 -4.85
C PRO A 327 8.39 12.52 -4.13
N LYS A 328 7.83 13.48 -4.88
CA LYS A 328 6.85 14.45 -4.35
C LYS A 328 5.56 13.76 -3.95
N LEU A 329 5.05 12.87 -4.80
CA LEU A 329 3.86 12.07 -4.51
C LEU A 329 4.05 11.19 -3.26
N LEU A 330 5.20 10.56 -3.14
CA LEU A 330 5.53 9.75 -1.97
C LEU A 330 5.55 10.58 -0.69
N ALA A 331 6.17 11.76 -0.74
CA ALA A 331 6.19 12.67 0.41
C ALA A 331 4.77 13.11 0.80
N GLU A 332 3.94 13.52 -0.17
CA GLU A 332 2.54 13.90 0.06
C GLU A 332 1.74 12.73 0.69
N ARG A 333 1.90 11.51 0.18
CA ARG A 333 1.22 10.32 0.73
C ARG A 333 1.67 9.95 2.13
N ARG A 334 2.96 10.10 2.43
CA ARG A 334 3.54 9.83 3.76
C ARG A 334 3.07 10.84 4.80
N GLU A 335 2.98 12.12 4.43
CA GLU A 335 2.39 13.14 5.29
C GLU A 335 0.89 12.91 5.51
N ASP A 336 0.16 12.55 4.45
CA ASP A 336 -1.25 12.20 4.56
C ASP A 336 -1.50 10.97 5.44
N LEU A 337 -0.59 10.00 5.47
CA LEU A 337 -0.69 8.84 6.35
C LEU A 337 -0.64 9.18 7.84
N LYS A 338 -0.12 10.34 8.21
CA LYS A 338 -0.15 10.82 9.60
C LYS A 338 -1.55 11.24 10.02
N LYS A 339 -2.38 11.65 9.07
CA LYS A 339 -3.78 12.06 9.28
C LYS A 339 -4.68 10.84 9.48
N PRO A 340 -5.80 10.99 10.19
CA PRO A 340 -6.82 9.97 10.29
C PRO A 340 -7.52 9.78 8.95
N LEU A 341 -7.89 8.55 8.63
CA LEU A 341 -8.72 8.26 7.46
C LEU A 341 -10.17 8.69 7.74
N LEU A 342 -10.74 9.50 6.83
CA LEU A 342 -12.17 9.80 6.87
C LEU A 342 -12.97 8.52 6.61
N ARG A 343 -13.84 8.12 7.54
CA ARG A 343 -14.68 6.93 7.42
C ARG A 343 -16.15 7.27 7.28
N ASP A 344 -16.65 8.13 8.15
CA ASP A 344 -18.06 8.44 8.28
C ASP A 344 -18.26 9.94 8.10
N TRP A 345 -18.85 10.35 6.98
CA TRP A 345 -19.11 11.76 6.70
C TRP A 345 -20.00 12.43 7.75
N GLN A 346 -20.96 11.70 8.33
CA GLN A 346 -21.85 12.26 9.35
C GLN A 346 -21.07 12.58 10.61
N ARG A 347 -20.33 11.61 11.15
CA ARG A 347 -19.58 11.76 12.39
C ARG A 347 -18.33 12.63 12.20
N ASP A 348 -17.51 12.31 11.21
CA ASP A 348 -16.16 12.85 11.04
C ASP A 348 -16.18 14.26 10.44
N VAL A 349 -17.24 14.63 9.72
CA VAL A 349 -17.36 15.93 9.04
C VAL A 349 -18.59 16.71 9.48
N LEU A 350 -19.80 16.18 9.26
CA LEU A 350 -21.04 16.94 9.42
C LEU A 350 -21.41 17.28 10.85
N LEU A 351 -20.91 16.53 11.83
CA LEU A 351 -21.10 16.76 13.26
C LEU A 351 -19.82 17.27 13.94
N HIS A 352 -18.70 17.29 13.23
CA HIS A 352 -17.42 17.70 13.81
C HIS A 352 -17.39 19.22 13.98
N PRO A 353 -17.07 19.75 15.19
CA PRO A 353 -17.11 21.18 15.48
C PRO A 353 -16.25 22.02 14.54
N ASP A 354 -15.04 21.56 14.23
CA ASP A 354 -14.07 22.31 13.42
C ASP A 354 -14.54 22.64 12.00
N PHE A 355 -15.44 21.83 11.42
CA PHE A 355 -15.96 22.09 10.07
C PHE A 355 -17.30 22.84 10.08
N GLN A 356 -17.99 22.95 11.21
CA GLN A 356 -19.31 23.61 11.28
C GLN A 356 -19.31 25.02 10.71
N PRO A 357 -18.32 25.90 10.98
CA PRO A 357 -18.33 27.25 10.43
C PRO A 357 -18.28 27.26 8.90
N ALA A 358 -17.39 26.45 8.31
CA ALA A 358 -17.23 26.37 6.86
C ALA A 358 -18.45 25.72 6.19
N ILE A 359 -19.02 24.67 6.81
CA ILE A 359 -20.24 24.01 6.34
C ILE A 359 -21.43 24.97 6.39
N ALA A 360 -21.59 25.74 7.47
CA ALA A 360 -22.66 26.73 7.61
C ALA A 360 -22.55 27.82 6.54
N ASP A 361 -21.33 28.32 6.28
CA ASP A 361 -21.11 29.31 5.22
C ASP A 361 -21.43 28.77 3.83
N TYR A 362 -21.02 27.53 3.52
CA TYR A 362 -21.40 26.88 2.27
C TYR A 362 -22.91 26.68 2.16
N ARG A 363 -23.59 26.23 3.23
CA ARG A 363 -25.04 26.03 3.23
C ARG A 363 -25.80 27.34 2.99
N ARG A 364 -25.28 28.46 3.51
CA ARG A 364 -25.83 29.81 3.35
C ARG A 364 -25.58 30.38 1.95
N THR A 365 -24.35 30.28 1.43
CA THR A 365 -23.95 30.96 0.19
C THR A 365 -24.09 30.10 -1.06
N ARG A 366 -23.99 28.77 -0.91
CA ARG A 366 -23.89 27.77 -1.99
C ARG A 366 -22.80 28.07 -3.03
N SER A 367 -21.79 28.85 -2.63
CA SER A 367 -20.71 29.28 -3.53
C SER A 367 -19.62 28.23 -3.67
N ASP A 368 -18.98 28.19 -4.85
CA ASP A 368 -17.83 27.31 -5.10
C ASP A 368 -16.62 27.65 -4.21
N ALA A 369 -16.47 28.93 -3.83
CA ALA A 369 -15.45 29.37 -2.89
C ALA A 369 -15.66 28.75 -1.50
N ALA A 370 -16.89 28.81 -0.98
CA ALA A 370 -17.23 28.20 0.30
C ALA A 370 -17.10 26.66 0.24
N LEU A 371 -17.53 26.02 -0.86
CA LEU A 371 -17.34 24.58 -1.06
C LEU A 371 -15.86 24.19 -1.02
N THR A 372 -15.02 24.97 -1.72
CA THR A 372 -13.57 24.77 -1.75
C THR A 372 -12.98 24.91 -0.35
N ALA A 373 -13.44 25.89 0.44
CA ALA A 373 -13.00 26.05 1.83
C ALA A 373 -13.36 24.82 2.68
N VAL A 374 -14.57 24.27 2.57
CA VAL A 374 -14.95 23.03 3.27
C VAL A 374 -14.06 21.86 2.85
N TYR A 375 -13.89 21.66 1.54
CA TYR A 375 -13.05 20.59 1.00
C TYR A 375 -11.59 20.70 1.49
N GLN A 376 -10.99 21.89 1.45
CA GLN A 376 -9.61 22.10 1.91
C GLN A 376 -9.47 21.87 3.41
N ALA A 377 -10.43 22.33 4.23
CA ALA A 377 -10.43 22.07 5.67
C ALA A 377 -10.45 20.55 5.97
N ILE A 378 -11.33 19.81 5.29
CA ILE A 378 -11.41 18.35 5.42
C ILE A 378 -10.10 17.69 4.97
N ARG A 379 -9.52 18.12 3.85
CA ARG A 379 -8.28 17.56 3.29
C ARG A 379 -7.04 17.82 4.14
N GLN A 380 -7.04 18.93 4.87
CA GLN A 380 -6.01 19.28 5.83
C GLN A 380 -6.09 18.40 7.09
N HIS A 381 -7.31 18.09 7.54
CA HIS A 381 -7.52 17.32 8.76
C HIS A 381 -7.48 15.80 8.54
N TYR A 382 -8.12 15.31 7.48
CA TYR A 382 -8.25 13.89 7.17
C TYR A 382 -7.48 13.48 5.92
N ARG A 383 -7.03 12.22 5.93
CA ARG A 383 -6.69 11.50 4.71
C ARG A 383 -7.99 11.06 4.03
N LEU A 384 -8.10 11.34 2.74
CA LEU A 384 -9.23 10.95 1.91
C LEU A 384 -8.84 9.77 1.01
N THR A 385 -9.77 8.83 0.82
CA THR A 385 -9.63 7.82 -0.25
C THR A 385 -9.83 8.48 -1.61
N VAL A 386 -9.41 7.80 -2.69
CA VAL A 386 -9.62 8.25 -4.07
C VAL A 386 -11.09 8.63 -4.34
N ARG A 387 -12.03 7.87 -3.79
CA ARG A 387 -13.48 8.11 -3.98
C ARG A 387 -14.02 9.29 -3.18
N GLN A 388 -13.29 9.73 -2.15
CA GLN A 388 -13.68 10.84 -1.28
C GLN A 388 -12.97 12.15 -1.65
N ASP A 389 -11.79 12.09 -2.26
CA ASP A 389 -10.89 13.22 -2.53
C ASP A 389 -11.37 14.06 -3.74
N SER A 390 -12.57 14.64 -3.62
CA SER A 390 -13.20 15.47 -4.65
C SER A 390 -14.18 16.49 -4.05
N PRO A 391 -14.14 17.78 -4.46
CA PRO A 391 -15.12 18.78 -4.06
C PRO A 391 -16.57 18.39 -4.40
N LEU A 392 -16.80 17.64 -5.48
CA LEU A 392 -18.14 17.18 -5.88
C LEU A 392 -18.72 16.17 -4.91
N VAL A 393 -17.88 15.31 -4.33
CA VAL A 393 -18.30 14.35 -3.31
C VAL A 393 -18.68 15.08 -2.04
N VAL A 394 -17.86 16.04 -1.61
CA VAL A 394 -18.18 16.92 -0.47
C VAL A 394 -19.51 17.64 -0.71
N LYS A 395 -19.70 18.25 -1.87
CA LYS A 395 -20.97 18.91 -2.24
C LYS A 395 -22.17 17.97 -2.10
N SER A 396 -22.08 16.77 -2.70
CA SER A 396 -23.14 15.77 -2.64
C SER A 396 -23.49 15.38 -1.20
N VAL A 397 -22.49 15.18 -0.35
CA VAL A 397 -22.69 14.90 1.09
C VAL A 397 -23.41 16.06 1.78
N LEU A 398 -22.95 17.30 1.57
CA LEU A 398 -23.52 18.49 2.22
C LEU A 398 -24.96 18.78 1.77
N GLU A 399 -25.32 18.43 0.53
CA GLU A 399 -26.64 18.64 -0.05
C GLU A 399 -27.65 17.53 0.29
N ASN A 400 -27.20 16.28 0.40
CA ASN A 400 -28.07 15.12 0.60
C ASN A 400 -28.20 14.66 2.06
N SER A 401 -27.46 15.27 3.00
CA SER A 401 -27.54 14.89 4.40
C SER A 401 -28.65 15.65 5.13
N PRO A 402 -29.52 14.96 5.90
CA PRO A 402 -30.66 15.58 6.58
C PRO A 402 -30.20 16.66 7.57
N GLN A 403 -30.89 17.80 7.56
CA GLN A 403 -30.71 18.85 8.56
C GLN A 403 -31.23 18.32 9.91
N ARG A 404 -30.42 18.42 10.96
CA ARG A 404 -30.85 18.18 12.33
C ARG A 404 -30.74 19.48 13.11
#